data_AF-A0AAP8QH54-F1
#
_entry.id   AF-A0AAP8QH54-F1
#
_cell.length_a   1.000
_cell.length_b   1.000
_cell.length_c   1.000
_cell.angle_alpha   90.00
_cell.angle_beta   90.00
_cell.angle_gamma   90.00
#
_symmetry.space_group_name_H-M   'P 1'
#
loop_
_entity.id
_entity.type
_entity.pdbx_description
1 polymer ?
#
loop_
_entity_poly.entity_id
_entity_poly.type
_entity_poly.pdbx_seq_one_letter_code
_entity_poly.pdbx_strand_id
1 'polypeptide(L)'
;MEIKVQQLYAFDKEDYTILYYILPKLHYQVVDNEGWIDILFHHPIMNAEKIFRNSIQKEELDVSKFRIATDKEREKFDKLRINDPEVARISIEFLNRKAKELTLQRWGVIFTSSVKEHDKRDRSLLGYAYFDACLNVIFFTEESLELHSEEEIVDMLIHELCHWYLFSIGEDWSDCDVRFAQELIKQGVGHTHNSNNELAARAYKEAQMSE
;
A
#
# COMPACT_ATOMS: atom_id res chain seq x y z
N MET A 1 16.91 -17.08 -14.66
CA MET A 1 17.04 -16.34 -13.39
C MET A 1 15.74 -16.55 -12.63
N GLU A 2 15.81 -16.88 -11.34
CA GLU A 2 14.62 -16.88 -10.49
C GLU A 2 14.23 -15.41 -10.20
N ILE A 3 12.99 -15.01 -10.54
CA ILE A 3 12.51 -13.68 -10.21
C ILE A 3 12.32 -13.62 -8.70
N LYS A 4 13.20 -12.85 -8.05
CA LYS A 4 13.03 -12.46 -6.67
C LYS A 4 12.02 -11.33 -6.58
N VAL A 5 11.00 -11.60 -5.80
CA VAL A 5 10.02 -10.67 -5.28
C VAL A 5 10.71 -9.48 -4.56
N GLN A 6 10.14 -8.28 -4.65
CA GLN A 6 10.63 -7.04 -4.02
C GLN A 6 12.02 -6.60 -4.51
N GLN A 7 12.36 -6.91 -5.76
CA GLN A 7 13.60 -6.46 -6.39
C GLN A 7 13.31 -5.50 -7.56
N LEU A 8 14.25 -4.58 -7.77
CA LEU A 8 14.25 -3.70 -8.92
C LEU A 8 15.02 -4.41 -10.03
N TYR A 9 14.42 -4.52 -11.21
CA TYR A 9 15.02 -5.17 -12.37
C TYR A 9 15.30 -4.17 -13.49
N ALA A 10 16.39 -4.43 -14.21
CA ALA A 10 16.81 -3.70 -15.41
C ALA A 10 16.95 -4.69 -16.58
N PHE A 11 16.81 -4.19 -17.82
CA PHE A 11 17.04 -5.00 -19.02
C PHE A 11 18.53 -5.08 -19.38
N ASP A 12 18.97 -6.24 -19.89
CA ASP A 12 20.38 -6.49 -20.22
C ASP A 12 20.87 -5.84 -21.54
N LYS A 13 19.96 -5.44 -22.45
CA LYS A 13 20.35 -5.21 -23.87
C LYS A 13 19.91 -3.93 -24.56
N GLU A 14 19.36 -2.93 -23.88
CA GLU A 14 19.10 -1.63 -24.53
C GLU A 14 19.55 -0.48 -23.64
N ASP A 15 20.33 0.44 -24.21
CA ASP A 15 21.02 1.57 -23.55
C ASP A 15 20.09 2.65 -22.93
N TYR A 16 18.83 2.33 -22.62
CA TYR A 16 17.89 3.27 -22.03
C TYR A 16 17.20 2.65 -20.82
N THR A 17 17.44 3.29 -19.67
CA THR A 17 17.05 2.86 -18.34
C THR A 17 15.54 2.68 -18.24
N ILE A 18 15.11 1.44 -18.04
CA ILE A 18 13.74 1.12 -17.68
C ILE A 18 13.81 0.20 -16.46
N LEU A 19 13.27 0.70 -15.35
CA LEU A 19 13.35 0.07 -14.05
C LEU A 19 11.93 -0.19 -13.55
N TYR A 20 11.69 -1.46 -13.26
CA TYR A 20 10.41 -1.98 -12.84
C TYR A 20 10.59 -2.68 -11.49
N TYR A 21 9.67 -2.38 -10.57
CA TYR A 21 9.60 -3.07 -9.29
C TYR A 21 8.68 -4.28 -9.44
N ILE A 22 9.18 -5.48 -9.16
CA ILE A 22 8.36 -6.69 -9.15
C ILE A 22 7.94 -6.96 -7.72
N LEU A 23 6.65 -6.85 -7.46
CA LEU A 23 6.05 -7.15 -6.17
C LEU A 23 5.35 -8.50 -6.14
N PRO A 24 5.26 -9.13 -4.98
CA PRO A 24 4.23 -10.11 -4.77
C PRO A 24 2.92 -9.35 -4.55
N LYS A 25 1.82 -9.80 -5.11
CA LYS A 25 0.54 -9.46 -4.50
C LYS A 25 0.51 -10.10 -3.11
N LEU A 26 0.84 -9.33 -2.08
CA LEU A 26 0.77 -9.77 -0.68
C LEU A 26 -0.68 -9.68 -0.20
N HIS A 27 -1.55 -10.45 -0.84
CA HIS A 27 -2.76 -10.94 -0.23
C HIS A 27 -3.02 -12.35 -0.75
N TYR A 28 -3.48 -13.19 0.18
CA TYR A 28 -4.05 -14.52 0.03
C TYR A 28 -3.15 -15.73 0.28
N GLN A 29 -3.71 -16.60 1.11
CA GLN A 29 -3.25 -17.94 1.41
C GLN A 29 -2.87 -18.70 0.15
N VAL A 30 -1.78 -19.45 0.31
CA VAL A 30 -1.34 -20.55 -0.54
C VAL A 30 -2.49 -21.51 -0.80
N VAL A 31 -3.20 -21.29 -1.89
CA VAL A 31 -3.82 -22.36 -2.66
C VAL A 31 -3.32 -22.10 -4.08
N ASP A 32 -2.21 -22.76 -4.37
CA ASP A 32 -1.38 -22.65 -5.58
C ASP A 32 -0.41 -21.46 -5.62
N ASN A 33 0.88 -21.78 -5.84
CA ASN A 33 2.05 -20.89 -5.86
C ASN A 33 2.07 -19.91 -7.05
N GLU A 34 0.95 -19.32 -7.42
CA GLU A 34 0.87 -18.36 -8.52
C GLU A 34 1.07 -16.94 -7.98
N GLY A 35 2.34 -16.54 -7.91
CA GLY A 35 2.72 -15.15 -7.60
C GLY A 35 2.31 -14.21 -8.72
N TRP A 36 1.45 -13.24 -8.42
CA TRP A 36 1.14 -12.14 -9.34
C TRP A 36 2.24 -11.08 -9.28
N ILE A 37 2.67 -10.61 -10.45
CA ILE A 37 3.71 -9.59 -10.63
C ILE A 37 3.01 -8.23 -10.85
N ASP A 38 3.01 -7.36 -9.84
CA ASP A 38 2.70 -5.93 -10.04
C ASP A 38 3.95 -5.17 -10.47
N ILE A 39 3.79 -4.26 -11.44
CA ILE A 39 4.89 -3.59 -12.14
C ILE A 39 4.61 -2.10 -12.23
N LEU A 40 5.44 -1.31 -11.55
CA LEU A 40 5.46 0.14 -11.68
C LEU A 40 6.42 0.58 -12.79
N PHE A 41 5.86 1.20 -13.83
CA PHE A 41 6.59 1.75 -14.96
C PHE A 41 6.96 3.21 -14.68
N HIS A 42 8.20 3.49 -14.24
CA HIS A 42 8.66 4.87 -14.18
C HIS A 42 9.26 5.27 -15.53
N HIS A 43 8.46 5.99 -16.32
CA HIS A 43 8.74 6.45 -17.68
C HIS A 43 8.75 5.34 -18.76
N PRO A 44 7.58 4.85 -19.21
CA PRO A 44 7.54 3.92 -20.32
C PRO A 44 7.99 4.63 -21.59
N ILE A 45 9.06 4.14 -22.22
CA ILE A 45 9.01 4.09 -23.68
C ILE A 45 7.84 3.14 -23.96
N MET A 46 6.71 3.62 -24.50
CA MET A 46 5.46 2.86 -24.66
C MET A 46 5.64 1.44 -25.24
N ASN A 47 6.74 1.22 -25.97
CA ASN A 47 7.11 -0.09 -26.49
C ASN A 47 7.52 -1.10 -25.40
N ALA A 48 8.21 -0.70 -24.33
CA ALA A 48 8.68 -1.62 -23.29
C ALA A 48 7.54 -2.12 -22.38
N GLU A 49 6.59 -1.24 -22.04
CA GLU A 49 5.35 -1.64 -21.35
C GLU A 49 4.54 -2.61 -22.20
N LYS A 50 4.36 -2.30 -23.48
CA LYS A 50 3.66 -3.18 -24.42
C LYS A 50 4.37 -4.51 -24.60
N ILE A 51 5.70 -4.54 -24.71
CA ILE A 51 6.50 -5.77 -24.79
C ILE A 51 6.31 -6.59 -23.52
N PHE A 52 6.42 -5.98 -22.33
CA PHE A 52 6.28 -6.71 -21.07
C PHE A 52 4.86 -7.23 -20.87
N ARG A 53 3.82 -6.40 -21.02
CA ARG A 53 2.42 -6.82 -20.91
C ARG A 53 2.07 -7.95 -21.89
N ASN A 54 2.57 -7.86 -23.13
CA ASN A 54 2.41 -8.94 -24.11
C ASN A 54 3.15 -10.23 -23.71
N SER A 55 4.30 -10.13 -23.04
CA SER A 55 5.04 -11.29 -22.54
C SER A 55 4.36 -11.94 -21.33
N ILE A 56 3.78 -11.17 -20.41
CA ILE A 56 2.96 -11.72 -19.30
C ILE A 56 1.71 -12.41 -19.85
N GLN A 57 0.95 -11.74 -20.74
CA GLN A 57 -0.30 -12.29 -21.30
C GLN A 57 -0.09 -13.56 -22.14
N LYS A 58 1.14 -13.80 -22.60
CA LYS A 58 1.51 -14.99 -23.36
C LYS A 58 2.17 -16.08 -22.49
N GLU A 59 2.24 -15.89 -21.17
CA GLU A 59 2.95 -16.79 -20.23
C GLU A 59 4.44 -17.02 -20.57
N GLU A 60 5.02 -16.20 -21.43
CA GLU A 60 6.39 -16.30 -21.93
C GLU A 60 7.17 -15.05 -21.52
N LEU A 61 7.27 -14.81 -20.22
CA LEU A 61 8.22 -13.82 -19.73
C LEU A 61 9.63 -14.40 -19.87
N ASP A 62 10.35 -13.96 -20.89
CA ASP A 62 11.76 -14.31 -21.09
C ASP A 62 12.64 -13.63 -20.02
N VAL A 63 12.72 -14.27 -18.85
CA VAL A 63 13.46 -13.80 -17.68
C VAL A 63 14.97 -13.66 -17.94
N SER A 64 15.48 -14.21 -19.05
CA SER A 64 16.89 -14.07 -19.45
C SER A 64 17.25 -12.65 -19.91
N LYS A 65 16.25 -11.81 -20.17
CA LYS A 65 16.44 -10.41 -20.58
C LYS A 65 16.56 -9.44 -19.40
N PHE A 66 16.40 -9.93 -18.17
CA PHE A 66 16.38 -9.14 -16.96
C PHE A 66 17.57 -9.47 -16.07
N ARG A 67 18.05 -8.45 -15.38
CA ARG A 67 18.99 -8.57 -14.27
C ARG A 67 18.54 -7.72 -13.10
N ILE A 68 19.07 -8.00 -11.93
CA ILE A 68 18.92 -7.11 -10.77
C ILE A 68 19.54 -5.75 -11.13
N ALA A 69 18.80 -4.68 -10.85
CA ALA A 69 19.27 -3.33 -11.04
C ALA A 69 20.49 -3.05 -10.16
N THR A 70 21.47 -2.33 -10.69
CA THR A 70 22.64 -1.88 -9.93
C THR A 70 22.27 -0.77 -8.96
N ASP A 71 23.10 -0.51 -7.96
CA ASP A 71 22.87 0.57 -6.99
C ASP A 71 22.74 1.94 -7.66
N LYS A 72 23.51 2.20 -8.73
CA LYS A 72 23.42 3.44 -9.51
C LYS A 72 22.08 3.59 -10.24
N GLU A 73 21.55 2.48 -10.75
CA GLU A 73 20.26 2.46 -11.42
C GLU A 73 19.13 2.64 -10.42
N ARG A 74 19.24 2.02 -9.24
CA ARG A 74 18.32 2.26 -8.12
C ARG A 74 18.33 3.73 -7.69
N GLU A 75 19.51 4.31 -7.48
CA GLU A 75 19.62 5.73 -7.13
C GLU A 75 19.02 6.65 -8.21
N LYS A 76 19.20 6.28 -9.49
CA LYS A 76 18.57 6.99 -10.62
C LYS A 76 17.05 6.82 -10.62
N PHE A 77 16.54 5.63 -10.34
CA PHE A 77 15.11 5.37 -10.17
C PHE A 77 14.52 6.23 -9.05
N ASP A 78 15.15 6.22 -7.88
CA ASP A 78 14.71 7.00 -6.73
C ASP A 78 14.70 8.51 -7.04
N LYS A 79 15.73 9.02 -7.72
CA LYS A 79 15.79 10.42 -8.16
C LYS A 79 14.73 10.78 -9.20
N LEU A 80 14.47 9.90 -10.17
CA LEU A 80 13.43 10.14 -11.17
C LEU A 80 12.03 10.11 -10.54
N ARG A 81 11.83 9.26 -9.52
CA ARG A 81 10.59 9.18 -8.76
C ARG A 81 10.33 10.42 -7.91
N ILE A 82 11.33 10.87 -7.15
CA ILE A 82 11.22 12.07 -6.29
C ILE A 82 10.90 13.33 -7.10
N ASN A 83 11.37 13.40 -8.36
CA ASN A 83 11.19 14.57 -9.22
C ASN A 83 10.00 14.47 -10.18
N ASP A 84 9.25 13.36 -10.16
CA ASP A 84 8.03 13.23 -10.94
C ASP A 84 6.85 13.82 -10.15
N PRO A 85 6.18 14.89 -10.63
CA PRO A 85 5.04 15.49 -9.95
C PRO A 85 3.86 14.53 -9.79
N GLU A 86 3.72 13.52 -10.66
CA GLU A 86 2.66 12.51 -10.57
C GLU A 86 3.01 11.38 -9.59
N VAL A 87 4.29 11.23 -9.22
CA VAL A 87 4.79 10.18 -8.29
C VAL A 87 5.56 10.81 -7.11
N ALA A 88 5.23 12.06 -6.77
CA ALA A 88 5.80 12.73 -5.62
C ALA A 88 5.54 11.87 -4.37
N ARG A 89 6.61 11.31 -3.78
CA ARG A 89 6.55 10.44 -2.60
C ARG A 89 5.70 11.13 -1.53
N ILE A 90 4.60 10.52 -1.16
CA ILE A 90 3.73 11.03 -0.09
C ILE A 90 4.57 11.07 1.18
N SER A 91 4.74 12.27 1.72
CA SER A 91 5.60 12.47 2.88
C SER A 91 4.84 12.19 4.17
N ILE A 92 5.57 11.81 5.21
CA ILE A 92 4.98 11.65 6.55
C ILE A 92 4.41 12.97 7.08
N GLU A 93 5.00 14.11 6.73
CA GLU A 93 4.46 15.44 7.06
C GLU A 93 3.11 15.68 6.38
N PHE A 94 2.98 15.28 5.11
CA PHE A 94 1.70 15.33 4.41
C PHE A 94 0.65 14.51 5.16
N LEU A 95 0.96 13.26 5.53
CA LEU A 95 0.02 12.38 6.24
C LEU A 95 -0.35 12.91 7.61
N ASN A 96 0.61 13.44 8.38
CA ASN A 96 0.33 14.04 9.68
C ASN A 96 -0.60 15.27 9.57
N ARG A 97 -0.41 16.10 8.55
CA ARG A 97 -1.32 17.23 8.29
C ARG A 97 -2.70 16.73 7.88
N LYS A 98 -2.75 15.78 6.94
CA LYS A 98 -4.00 15.20 6.45
C LYS A 98 -4.80 14.52 7.56
N ALA A 99 -4.12 13.81 8.47
CA ALA A 99 -4.74 13.20 9.64
C ALA A 99 -5.46 14.24 10.51
N LYS A 100 -4.79 15.35 10.84
CA LYS A 100 -5.39 16.43 11.63
C LYS A 100 -6.60 17.07 10.95
N GLU A 101 -6.51 17.28 9.64
CA GLU A 101 -7.61 17.83 8.84
C GLU A 101 -8.81 16.87 8.81
N LEU A 102 -8.56 15.61 8.49
CA LEU A 102 -9.58 14.56 8.41
C LEU A 102 -10.26 14.34 9.76
N THR A 103 -9.51 14.30 10.87
CA THR A 103 -10.16 14.02 12.16
C THR A 103 -11.08 15.13 12.62
N LEU A 104 -10.67 16.37 12.36
CA LEU A 104 -11.49 17.53 12.66
C LEU A 104 -12.74 17.55 11.77
N GLN A 105 -12.57 17.26 10.47
CA GLN A 105 -13.67 17.27 9.52
C GLN A 105 -14.70 16.15 9.75
N ARG A 106 -14.23 14.93 10.06
CA ARG A 106 -15.07 13.72 10.08
C ARG A 106 -15.64 13.40 11.46
N TRP A 107 -14.89 13.71 12.52
CA TRP A 107 -15.28 13.40 13.90
C TRP A 107 -15.37 14.63 14.80
N GLY A 108 -14.92 15.81 14.34
CA GLY A 108 -14.90 17.02 15.18
C GLY A 108 -13.85 16.97 16.29
N VAL A 109 -12.83 16.11 16.16
CA VAL A 109 -11.81 15.90 17.20
C VAL A 109 -10.40 16.24 16.72
N ILE A 110 -9.57 16.66 17.66
CA ILE A 110 -8.16 16.96 17.40
C ILE A 110 -7.37 15.64 17.39
N PHE A 111 -6.65 15.38 16.30
CA PHE A 111 -5.72 14.27 16.23
C PHE A 111 -4.52 14.51 17.17
N THR A 112 -4.39 13.67 18.20
CA THR A 112 -3.34 13.76 19.23
C THR A 112 -2.24 12.72 19.07
N SER A 113 -2.37 11.82 18.08
CA SER A 113 -1.37 10.83 17.72
C SER A 113 -0.41 11.40 16.64
N SER A 114 0.42 10.54 16.07
CA SER A 114 1.35 10.86 14.99
C SER A 114 1.34 9.75 13.94
N VAL A 115 1.56 10.14 12.68
CA VAL A 115 1.86 9.20 11.60
C VAL A 115 3.38 9.06 11.47
N LYS A 116 3.88 7.84 11.30
CA LYS A 116 5.32 7.55 11.13
C LYS A 116 5.55 6.53 10.02
N GLU A 117 6.74 6.59 9.44
CA GLU A 117 7.23 5.52 8.56
C GLU A 117 7.79 4.38 9.42
N HIS A 118 7.45 3.14 9.07
CA HIS A 118 7.96 1.94 9.74
C HIS A 118 9.19 1.39 9.01
N ASP A 119 10.33 1.30 9.70
CA ASP A 119 11.57 0.73 9.15
C ASP A 119 11.46 -0.80 9.06
N LYS A 120 11.34 -1.26 7.80
CA LYS A 120 11.26 -2.60 7.15
C LYS A 120 11.88 -3.87 7.81
N ARG A 121 12.19 -3.93 9.10
CA ARG A 121 12.91 -5.07 9.71
C ARG A 121 12.02 -6.19 10.24
N ASP A 122 10.74 -5.94 10.51
CA ASP A 122 9.82 -6.97 10.99
C ASP A 122 8.62 -7.15 10.05
N ARG A 123 8.90 -7.79 8.91
CA ARG A 123 7.97 -7.97 7.78
C ARG A 123 6.90 -9.04 8.01
N SER A 124 6.83 -9.60 9.21
CA SER A 124 6.05 -10.80 9.48
C SER A 124 4.61 -10.52 9.93
N LEU A 125 4.24 -9.26 10.20
CA LEU A 125 3.05 -9.00 11.02
C LEU A 125 2.09 -7.90 10.55
N LEU A 126 2.44 -7.05 9.59
CA LEU A 126 1.75 -5.75 9.46
C LEU A 126 1.49 -5.41 8.00
N GLY A 127 0.23 -5.04 7.69
CA GLY A 127 -0.21 -4.61 6.36
C GLY A 127 0.45 -3.31 5.90
N TYR A 128 -0.03 -2.74 4.78
CA TYR A 128 0.54 -1.52 4.19
C TYR A 128 0.55 -0.32 5.16
N ALA A 129 -0.48 -0.21 6.01
CA ALA A 129 -0.54 0.69 7.15
C ALA A 129 -1.16 -0.04 8.35
N TYR A 130 -0.95 0.48 9.57
CA TYR A 130 -1.62 0.00 10.78
C TYR A 130 -1.55 1.03 11.93
N PHE A 131 -2.57 1.04 12.79
CA PHE A 131 -2.58 1.75 14.07
C PHE A 131 -2.04 0.85 15.19
N ASP A 132 -1.03 1.34 15.90
CA ASP A 132 -0.50 0.73 17.12
C ASP A 132 -1.10 1.42 18.35
N ALA A 133 -2.02 0.75 19.02
CA ALA A 133 -2.68 1.25 20.23
C ALA A 133 -1.73 1.40 21.44
N CYS A 134 -0.66 0.61 21.52
CA CYS A 134 0.32 0.68 22.62
C CYS A 134 1.20 1.92 22.49
N LEU A 135 1.64 2.22 21.28
CA LEU A 135 2.44 3.40 20.97
C LEU A 135 1.58 4.63 20.70
N ASN A 136 0.29 4.45 20.44
CA ASN A 136 -0.63 5.45 19.93
C ASN A 136 -0.05 6.15 18.69
N VAL A 137 0.30 5.36 17.67
CA VAL A 137 0.95 5.82 16.43
C VAL A 137 0.32 5.08 15.25
N ILE A 138 0.10 5.80 14.13
CA ILE A 138 -0.22 5.17 12.85
C ILE A 138 1.08 4.99 12.07
N PHE A 139 1.34 3.78 11.62
CA PHE A 139 2.49 3.44 10.82
C PHE A 139 2.11 3.22 9.37
N PHE A 140 2.91 3.78 8.47
CA PHE A 140 2.90 3.42 7.05
C PHE A 140 4.21 2.72 6.73
N THR A 141 4.13 1.63 5.96
CA THR A 141 5.33 0.99 5.42
C THR A 141 5.90 1.86 4.31
N GLU A 142 7.22 1.86 4.13
CA GLU A 142 7.82 2.52 2.96
C GLU A 142 7.15 2.01 1.66
N GLU A 143 6.90 0.70 1.59
CA GLU A 143 6.21 0.07 0.46
C GLU A 143 4.83 0.72 0.18
N SER A 144 3.99 0.95 1.19
CA SER A 144 2.70 1.63 0.98
C SER A 144 2.87 3.00 0.31
N LEU A 145 3.77 3.84 0.85
CA LEU A 145 4.03 5.21 0.39
C LEU A 145 4.66 5.29 -1.00
N GLU A 146 5.22 4.18 -1.48
CA GLU A 146 5.89 4.10 -2.78
C GLU A 146 4.99 3.57 -3.88
N LEU A 147 3.97 2.79 -3.55
CA LEU A 147 3.22 1.98 -4.51
C LEU A 147 1.80 2.42 -4.75
N HIS A 148 1.23 3.16 -3.80
CA HIS A 148 -0.16 3.55 -3.84
C HIS A 148 -0.28 5.02 -4.22
N SER A 149 -1.35 5.33 -4.94
CA SER A 149 -1.75 6.69 -5.24
C SER A 149 -2.07 7.49 -3.97
N GLU A 150 -2.12 8.82 -4.07
CA GLU A 150 -2.55 9.66 -2.96
C GLU A 150 -3.95 9.29 -2.46
N GLU A 151 -4.87 8.96 -3.37
CA GLU A 151 -6.24 8.56 -3.03
C GLU A 151 -6.24 7.27 -2.18
N GLU A 152 -5.55 6.22 -2.65
CA GLU A 152 -5.43 4.96 -1.92
C GLU A 152 -4.76 5.13 -0.56
N ILE A 153 -3.72 5.98 -0.47
CA ILE A 153 -3.03 6.26 0.80
C ILE A 153 -3.91 7.06 1.75
N VAL A 154 -4.72 7.97 1.24
CA VAL A 154 -5.71 8.69 2.05
C VAL A 154 -6.79 7.75 2.54
N ASP A 155 -7.25 6.80 1.73
CA ASP A 155 -8.21 5.77 2.15
C ASP A 155 -7.63 4.85 3.24
N MET A 156 -6.38 4.40 3.07
CA MET A 156 -5.64 3.70 4.13
C MET A 156 -5.54 4.54 5.39
N LEU A 157 -5.24 5.84 5.27
CA LEU A 157 -5.15 6.72 6.42
C LEU A 157 -6.50 6.85 7.14
N ILE A 158 -7.61 6.95 6.40
CA ILE A 158 -8.95 7.02 7.02
C ILE A 158 -9.28 5.73 7.75
N HIS A 159 -8.92 4.57 7.19
CA HIS A 159 -9.04 3.27 7.87
C HIS A 159 -8.33 3.29 9.23
N GLU A 160 -7.05 3.66 9.24
CA GLU A 160 -6.26 3.70 10.48
C GLU A 160 -6.75 4.76 11.47
N LEU A 161 -7.30 5.87 10.97
CA LEU A 161 -7.94 6.88 11.81
C LEU A 161 -9.24 6.39 12.45
N CYS A 162 -9.96 5.47 11.82
CA CYS A 162 -11.13 4.83 12.45
C CYS A 162 -10.69 4.00 13.66
N HIS A 163 -9.61 3.23 13.54
CA HIS A 163 -9.02 2.50 14.68
C HIS A 163 -8.63 3.46 15.79
N TRP A 164 -7.85 4.50 15.46
CA TRP A 164 -7.42 5.51 16.42
C TRP A 164 -8.59 6.21 17.11
N TYR A 165 -9.60 6.63 16.34
CA TYR A 165 -10.75 7.37 16.88
C TYR A 165 -11.53 6.52 17.89
N LEU A 166 -11.89 5.29 17.52
CA LEU A 166 -12.65 4.39 18.40
C LEU A 166 -11.85 4.02 19.65
N PHE A 167 -10.55 3.74 19.50
CA PHE A 167 -9.64 3.56 20.62
C PHE A 167 -9.62 4.78 21.55
N SER A 168 -9.57 6.00 20.99
CA SER A 168 -9.49 7.24 21.77
C SER A 168 -10.72 7.53 22.62
N ILE A 169 -11.87 6.97 22.26
CA ILE A 169 -13.14 7.11 23.00
C ILE A 169 -13.52 5.85 23.81
N GLY A 170 -12.67 4.82 23.79
CA GLY A 170 -12.87 3.58 24.56
C GLY A 170 -13.90 2.61 23.94
N GLU A 171 -14.13 2.71 22.64
CA GLU A 171 -15.04 1.83 21.88
C GLU A 171 -14.26 0.67 21.24
N ASP A 172 -14.98 -0.37 20.84
CA ASP A 172 -14.43 -1.50 20.10
C ASP A 172 -13.88 -1.05 18.73
N TRP A 173 -12.62 -1.40 18.47
CA TRP A 173 -11.82 -0.84 17.38
C TRP A 173 -11.12 -1.89 16.54
N SER A 174 -11.33 -3.19 16.72
CA SER A 174 -10.74 -4.22 15.87
C SER A 174 -11.40 -4.26 14.50
N ASP A 175 -10.66 -4.68 13.47
CA ASP A 175 -11.21 -4.98 12.13
C ASP A 175 -12.38 -5.98 12.16
N CYS A 176 -12.45 -6.81 13.20
CA CYS A 176 -13.48 -7.82 13.39
C CYS A 176 -14.70 -7.32 14.17
N ASP A 177 -14.71 -6.06 14.62
CA ASP A 177 -15.78 -5.51 15.43
C ASP A 177 -16.84 -4.81 14.57
N VAL A 178 -18.11 -5.05 14.87
CA VAL A 178 -19.24 -4.42 14.16
C VAL A 178 -19.19 -2.89 14.31
N ARG A 179 -18.79 -2.40 15.49
CA ARG A 179 -18.67 -0.95 15.76
C ARG A 179 -17.64 -0.28 14.85
N PHE A 180 -16.51 -0.94 14.62
CA PHE A 180 -15.49 -0.48 13.70
C PHE A 180 -16.01 -0.44 12.26
N ALA A 181 -16.67 -1.50 11.82
CA ALA A 181 -17.27 -1.56 10.49
C ALA A 181 -18.35 -0.47 10.26
N GLN A 182 -19.18 -0.18 11.26
CA GLN A 182 -20.13 0.94 11.23
C GLN A 182 -19.42 2.29 11.03
N GLU A 183 -18.28 2.50 11.69
CA GLU A 183 -17.53 3.74 11.52
C GLU A 183 -16.95 3.85 10.10
N LEU A 184 -16.39 2.77 9.55
CA LEU A 184 -15.89 2.75 8.17
C LEU A 184 -16.98 3.09 7.14
N ILE A 185 -18.16 2.48 7.28
CA ILE A 185 -19.31 2.74 6.40
C ILE A 185 -19.71 4.22 6.47
N LYS A 186 -19.83 4.77 7.68
CA LYS A 186 -20.12 6.19 7.92
C LYS A 186 -19.07 7.11 7.30
N GLN A 187 -17.81 6.68 7.25
CA GLN A 187 -16.71 7.40 6.63
C GLN A 187 -16.61 7.23 5.11
N GLY A 188 -17.48 6.41 4.50
CA GLY A 188 -17.50 6.16 3.06
C GLY A 188 -16.32 5.34 2.55
N VAL A 189 -15.58 4.67 3.43
CA VAL A 189 -14.45 3.81 3.05
C VAL A 189 -14.98 2.39 2.86
N GLY A 190 -15.28 2.08 1.61
CA GLY A 190 -15.96 0.86 1.19
C GLY A 190 -15.03 -0.34 1.13
N HIS A 191 -15.02 -1.11 2.21
CA HIS A 191 -14.22 -2.32 2.40
C HIS A 191 -12.70 -2.12 2.43
N THR A 192 -12.14 -2.55 3.54
CA THR A 192 -10.76 -2.39 3.91
C THR A 192 -9.96 -3.56 3.38
N HIS A 193 -8.63 -3.42 3.36
CA HIS A 193 -7.66 -4.43 2.91
C HIS A 193 -7.77 -5.82 3.60
N ASN A 194 -8.77 -6.02 4.47
CA ASN A 194 -9.06 -7.24 5.20
C ASN A 194 -10.33 -7.98 4.75
N SER A 195 -10.81 -7.76 3.50
CA SER A 195 -11.97 -8.44 2.90
C SER A 195 -11.93 -9.99 2.90
N ASN A 196 -10.77 -10.55 3.28
CA ASN A 196 -10.50 -12.00 3.36
C ASN A 196 -10.53 -12.57 4.75
N ASN A 197 -10.56 -11.70 5.75
CA ASN A 197 -10.84 -12.11 7.10
C ASN A 197 -12.36 -12.31 7.21
N GLU A 198 -12.78 -13.58 7.32
CA GLU A 198 -14.20 -13.95 7.41
C GLU A 198 -14.93 -13.24 8.56
N LEU A 199 -14.22 -12.92 9.65
CA LEU A 199 -14.78 -12.20 10.80
C LEU A 199 -15.00 -10.73 10.46
N ALA A 200 -14.01 -10.05 9.85
CA ALA A 200 -14.15 -8.67 9.40
C ALA A 200 -15.26 -8.54 8.33
N ALA A 201 -15.31 -9.48 7.38
CA ALA A 201 -16.36 -9.52 6.36
C ALA A 201 -17.76 -9.74 6.97
N ARG A 202 -17.86 -10.53 8.04
CA ARG A 202 -19.11 -10.72 8.78
C ARG A 202 -19.51 -9.45 9.53
N ALA A 203 -18.59 -8.85 10.27
CA ALA A 203 -18.84 -7.61 11.01
C ALA A 203 -19.33 -6.49 10.08
N TYR A 204 -18.75 -6.37 8.89
CA TYR A 204 -19.18 -5.39 7.89
C TYR A 204 -20.59 -5.66 7.36
N LYS A 205 -20.94 -6.92 7.07
CA LYS A 205 -22.32 -7.28 6.68
C LYS A 205 -23.33 -6.99 7.79
N GLU A 206 -22.98 -7.28 9.04
CA GLU A 206 -23.83 -6.99 10.19
C GLU A 206 -24.04 -5.48 10.38
N ALA A 207 -22.98 -4.67 10.19
CA ALA A 207 -23.06 -3.22 10.22
C ALA A 207 -24.01 -2.66 9.14
N GLN A 208 -23.94 -3.16 7.91
CA GLN A 208 -24.82 -2.74 6.81
C GLN A 208 -26.31 -3.05 7.03
N MET A 209 -26.62 -4.10 7.80
CA MET A 209 -28.01 -4.47 8.13
C MET A 209 -28.57 -3.69 9.32
N SER A 210 -27.73 -2.94 10.03
CA SER A 210 -28.08 -2.21 11.25
C SER A 210 -28.38 -0.73 11.02
N GLU A 211 -28.25 -0.22 9.79
CA GLU A 211 -28.69 1.11 9.34
C GLU A 211 -30.14 1.09 8.83
#